data_AF-A0A948GFU9-F1
#
_entry.id   AF-A0A948GFU9-F1
#
_cell.length_a   1.000
_cell.length_b   1.000
_cell.length_c   1.000
_cell.angle_alpha   90.00
_cell.angle_beta   90.00
_cell.angle_gamma   90.00
#
_symmetry.space_group_name_H-M   'P 1'
#
loop_
_entity.id
_entity.type
_entity.pdbx_description
1 polymer ?
#
loop_
_entity_poly.entity_id
_entity_poly.type
_entity_poly.pdbx_seq_one_letter_code
_entity_poly.pdbx_strand_id
1 'polypeptide(L)'
;SVPRPDVLVFNTNQCRDVKDWFAWYAREFQAPLLGIHTHRELGEIREYQVSDIARQMEEMVPALEEVAGEKLGRDRLEEAVALSRDTSLLWKACLEMNASFPAPWTFFDETIHMGPAVVARGTRESIGYYEALLEELKERAAAGIATVPDEKHRLYWEGMPIWGKLRPLAEQFSALNASVVASTYCNSWIFDQLDPADPFTSMARAYTELFIVRDEAYKEQYISRSRDFYKFDGILFHDAKTCPNNSNNRYGMPERLMKRLGIPALTINGDLNDLRCYSEEQARTNIEAFMEQLAEAT
;
A
#
# COMPACT_ATOMS: atom_id res chain seq x y z
N SER A 1 10.44 6.90 25.51
CA SER A 1 11.40 7.22 24.42
C SER A 1 11.26 6.16 23.35
N VAL A 2 11.54 6.49 22.08
CA VAL A 2 11.69 5.47 21.03
C VAL A 2 12.94 4.64 21.37
N PRO A 3 12.88 3.29 21.37
CA PRO A 3 14.04 2.46 21.67
C PRO A 3 15.15 2.67 20.63
N ARG A 4 16.41 2.52 21.06
CA ARG A 4 17.57 2.56 20.14
C ARG A 4 17.58 1.27 19.31
N PRO A 5 17.81 1.34 17.99
CA PRO A 5 17.88 0.14 17.17
C PRO A 5 19.18 -0.63 17.41
N ASP A 6 19.07 -1.95 17.54
CA ASP A 6 20.23 -2.86 17.54
C ASP A 6 20.72 -3.17 16.12
N VAL A 7 19.84 -3.03 15.12
CA VAL A 7 20.12 -3.16 13.68
C VAL A 7 19.14 -2.32 12.88
N LEU A 8 19.58 -1.82 11.73
CA LEU A 8 18.75 -1.12 10.74
C LEU A 8 18.72 -1.94 9.45
N VAL A 9 17.51 -2.26 8.97
CA VAL A 9 17.32 -3.04 7.73
C VAL A 9 16.50 -2.23 6.74
N PHE A 10 17.04 -1.98 5.54
CA PHE A 10 16.34 -1.26 4.49
C PHE A 10 16.02 -2.15 3.27
N ASN A 11 15.03 -1.73 2.49
CA ASN A 11 14.79 -2.26 1.15
C ASN A 11 14.53 -1.07 0.20
N THR A 12 15.23 -1.03 -0.95
CA THR A 12 15.09 0.07 -1.91
C THR A 12 13.91 -0.05 -2.88
N ASN A 13 13.00 -0.99 -2.65
CA ASN A 13 11.77 -1.16 -3.43
C ASN A 13 10.89 0.09 -3.40
N GLN A 14 10.75 0.74 -2.24
CA GLN A 14 9.98 1.97 -2.05
C GLN A 14 10.69 3.18 -2.68
N CYS A 15 11.87 3.50 -2.18
CA CYS A 15 12.72 4.56 -2.72
C CYS A 15 14.18 4.28 -2.38
N ARG A 16 15.11 5.02 -3.00
CA ARG A 16 16.53 4.93 -2.65
C ARG A 16 16.87 5.74 -1.39
N ASP A 17 16.08 6.78 -1.10
CA ASP A 17 16.32 7.70 0.01
C ASP A 17 16.30 6.99 1.37
N VAL A 18 15.54 5.89 1.51
CA VAL A 18 15.53 5.06 2.72
C VAL A 18 16.91 4.51 3.07
N LYS A 19 17.74 4.18 2.07
CA LYS A 19 19.11 3.71 2.29
C LYS A 19 19.95 4.81 2.94
N ASP A 20 19.90 6.02 2.38
CA ASP A 20 20.72 7.13 2.86
C ASP A 20 20.22 7.62 4.23
N TRP A 21 18.90 7.62 4.42
CA TRP A 21 18.26 7.88 5.70
C TRP A 21 18.72 6.89 6.77
N PHE A 22 18.63 5.59 6.50
CA PHE A 22 19.05 4.56 7.46
C PHE A 22 20.56 4.57 7.68
N ALA A 23 21.36 4.92 6.66
CA ALA A 23 22.80 5.08 6.80
C ALA A 23 23.19 6.23 7.73
N TRP A 24 22.40 7.32 7.76
CA TRP A 24 22.58 8.37 8.76
C TRP A 24 22.33 7.83 10.17
N TYR A 25 21.18 7.18 10.40
CA TYR A 25 20.82 6.62 11.71
C TYR A 25 21.78 5.52 12.18
N ALA A 26 22.31 4.72 11.26
CA ALA A 26 23.32 3.71 11.56
C ALA A 26 24.60 4.33 12.13
N ARG A 27 25.02 5.50 11.62
CA ARG A 27 26.18 6.23 12.15
C ARG A 27 25.87 6.85 13.52
N GLU A 28 24.71 7.49 13.67
CA GLU A 28 24.31 8.12 14.93
C GLU A 28 24.13 7.11 16.07
N PHE A 29 23.56 5.95 15.75
CA PHE A 29 23.31 4.89 16.72
C PHE A 29 24.37 3.80 16.74
N GLN A 30 25.43 3.91 15.94
CA GLN A 30 26.50 2.91 15.84
C GLN A 30 25.94 1.49 15.67
N ALA A 31 24.89 1.34 14.87
CA ALA A 31 24.18 0.09 14.65
C ALA A 31 24.52 -0.48 13.26
N PRO A 32 24.58 -1.81 13.09
CA PRO A 32 24.71 -2.43 11.78
C PRO A 32 23.62 -1.99 10.82
N LEU A 33 24.00 -1.77 9.56
CA LEU A 33 23.10 -1.45 8.47
C LEU A 33 23.12 -2.57 7.44
N LEU A 34 21.98 -3.21 7.25
CA LEU A 34 21.77 -4.27 6.27
C LEU A 34 20.69 -3.83 5.29
N GLY A 35 20.67 -4.39 4.09
CA GLY A 35 19.55 -4.12 3.21
C GLY A 35 19.58 -4.77 1.86
N ILE A 36 18.46 -4.57 1.18
CA ILE A 36 18.12 -5.19 -0.09
C ILE A 36 18.04 -4.10 -1.17
N HIS A 37 18.74 -4.32 -2.27
CA HIS A 37 18.78 -3.47 -3.44
C HIS A 37 17.83 -4.00 -4.53
N THR A 38 16.55 -3.65 -4.41
CA THR A 38 15.51 -4.12 -5.31
C THR A 38 15.60 -3.48 -6.70
N HIS A 39 15.46 -4.30 -7.75
CA HIS A 39 15.33 -3.85 -9.13
C HIS A 39 14.06 -3.00 -9.31
N ARG A 40 14.04 -2.07 -10.28
CA ARG A 40 12.92 -1.15 -10.51
C ARG A 40 12.57 -1.07 -12.00
N GLU A 41 11.40 -0.49 -12.28
CA GLU A 41 10.85 -0.33 -13.63
C GLU A 41 10.71 -1.70 -14.33
N LEU A 42 10.21 -2.68 -13.58
CA LEU A 42 10.11 -4.05 -14.03
C LEU A 42 8.83 -4.27 -14.84
N GLY A 43 8.99 -4.64 -16.10
CA GLY A 43 7.97 -5.31 -16.91
C GLY A 43 7.85 -6.79 -16.54
N GLU A 44 8.00 -7.71 -17.48
CA GLU A 44 8.06 -9.14 -17.15
C GLU A 44 9.16 -9.46 -16.12
N ILE A 45 8.81 -10.21 -15.06
CA ILE A 45 9.76 -10.61 -14.02
C ILE A 45 10.57 -11.78 -14.52
N ARG A 46 11.89 -11.67 -14.34
CA ARG A 46 12.85 -12.68 -14.75
C ARG A 46 13.41 -13.38 -13.52
N GLU A 47 13.62 -14.69 -13.62
CA GLU A 47 14.07 -15.51 -12.47
C GLU A 47 15.40 -15.06 -11.88
N TYR A 48 16.30 -14.45 -12.67
CA TYR A 48 17.55 -13.89 -12.11
C TYR A 48 17.30 -12.73 -11.15
N GLN A 49 16.21 -11.97 -11.32
CA GLN A 49 15.85 -10.86 -10.44
C GLN A 49 15.37 -11.40 -9.09
N VAL A 50 14.55 -12.46 -9.13
CA VAL A 50 14.11 -13.16 -7.92
C VAL A 50 15.29 -13.80 -7.20
N SER A 51 16.16 -14.49 -7.95
CA SER A 51 17.35 -15.16 -7.40
C SER A 51 18.33 -14.17 -6.78
N ASP A 52 18.53 -13.00 -7.39
CA ASP A 52 19.40 -11.95 -6.83
C ASP A 52 18.86 -11.41 -5.50
N ILE A 53 17.55 -11.16 -5.41
CA ILE A 53 16.93 -10.67 -4.18
C ILE A 53 16.93 -11.76 -3.09
N ALA A 54 16.69 -13.02 -3.43
CA ALA A 54 16.77 -14.14 -2.49
C ALA A 54 18.18 -14.25 -1.89
N ARG A 55 19.21 -14.19 -2.75
CA ARG A 55 20.62 -14.17 -2.31
C ARG A 55 20.91 -13.01 -1.37
N GLN A 56 20.44 -11.80 -1.67
CA GLN A 56 20.62 -10.64 -0.78
C GLN A 56 19.94 -10.84 0.58
N MET A 57 18.76 -11.48 0.63
CA MET A 57 18.08 -11.84 1.88
C MET A 57 18.89 -12.86 2.69
N GLU A 58 19.40 -13.90 2.05
CA GLU A 58 20.24 -14.93 2.68
C GLU A 58 21.56 -14.37 3.22
N GLU A 59 22.19 -13.44 2.49
CA GLU A 59 23.45 -12.81 2.88
C GLU A 59 23.34 -11.94 4.14
N MET A 60 22.13 -11.49 4.51
CA MET A 60 21.91 -10.76 5.77
C MET A 60 21.88 -11.68 6.99
N VAL A 61 21.61 -12.98 6.83
CA VAL A 61 21.38 -13.92 7.94
C VAL A 61 22.54 -13.94 8.94
N PRO A 62 23.83 -14.08 8.54
CA PRO A 62 24.92 -14.15 9.52
C PRO A 62 25.02 -12.91 10.43
N ALA A 63 24.79 -11.72 9.90
CA ALA A 63 24.81 -10.48 10.67
C ALA A 63 23.59 -10.36 11.59
N LEU A 64 22.42 -10.81 11.14
CA LEU A 64 21.21 -10.85 11.97
C LEU A 64 21.32 -11.86 13.11
N GLU A 65 21.96 -13.02 12.88
CA GLU A 65 22.25 -14.01 13.92
C GLU A 65 23.22 -13.46 14.98
N GLU A 66 24.22 -12.67 14.58
CA GLU A 66 25.14 -12.01 15.52
C GLU A 66 24.41 -11.00 16.41
N VAL A 67 23.52 -10.19 15.82
CA VAL A 67 22.69 -9.22 16.56
C VAL A 67 21.71 -9.93 17.49
N ALA A 68 21.05 -11.00 17.02
CA ALA A 68 20.06 -11.74 17.80
C ALA A 68 20.67 -12.64 18.89
N GLY A 69 21.95 -13.03 18.74
CA GLY A 69 22.61 -13.98 19.62
C GLY A 69 22.12 -15.42 19.46
N GLU A 70 21.38 -15.73 18.40
CA GLU A 70 20.84 -17.06 18.10
C GLU A 70 20.92 -17.37 16.60
N LYS A 71 20.97 -18.67 16.26
CA LYS A 71 20.95 -19.13 14.88
C LYS A 71 19.53 -19.14 14.31
N LEU A 72 19.41 -18.85 13.01
CA LEU A 72 18.12 -18.89 12.32
C LEU A 72 17.64 -20.35 12.23
N GLY A 73 16.56 -20.65 12.96
CA GLY A 73 15.84 -21.91 12.83
C GLY A 73 15.03 -21.92 11.54
N ARG A 74 15.20 -22.96 10.72
CA ARG A 74 14.43 -23.13 9.47
C ARG A 74 12.93 -23.17 9.75
N ASP A 75 12.53 -24.01 10.69
CA ASP A 75 11.18 -24.11 11.23
C ASP A 75 10.58 -22.76 11.67
N ARG A 76 11.36 -21.91 12.36
CA ARG A 76 10.92 -20.57 12.76
C ARG A 76 10.75 -19.62 11.57
N LEU A 77 11.63 -19.70 10.57
CA LEU A 77 11.48 -18.92 9.33
C LEU A 77 10.23 -19.35 8.56
N GLU A 78 10.02 -20.66 8.41
CA GLU A 78 8.84 -21.23 7.75
C GLU A 78 7.55 -20.79 8.48
N GLU A 79 7.51 -20.83 9.82
CA GLU A 79 6.36 -20.32 10.59
C GLU A 79 6.14 -18.82 10.35
N ALA A 80 7.19 -17.99 10.43
CA ALA A 80 7.06 -16.55 10.21
C ALA A 80 6.56 -16.19 8.80
N VAL A 81 7.01 -16.93 7.78
CA VAL A 81 6.54 -16.77 6.39
C VAL A 81 5.09 -17.24 6.24
N ALA A 82 4.71 -18.37 6.86
CA ALA A 82 3.33 -18.84 6.85
C ALA A 82 2.38 -17.82 7.50
N LEU A 83 2.71 -17.32 8.69
CA LEU A 83 1.92 -16.29 9.38
C LEU A 83 1.83 -14.99 8.55
N SER A 84 2.92 -14.63 7.88
CA SER A 84 2.96 -13.46 7.00
C SER A 84 2.04 -13.60 5.79
N ARG A 85 2.04 -14.78 5.16
CA ARG A 85 1.14 -15.09 4.05
C ARG A 85 -0.31 -15.02 4.50
N ASP A 86 -0.65 -15.68 5.60
CA ASP A 86 -2.03 -15.78 6.08
C ASP A 86 -2.56 -14.39 6.47
N THR A 87 -1.73 -13.57 7.13
CA THR A 87 -2.03 -12.14 7.40
C THR A 87 -2.28 -11.35 6.11
N SER A 88 -1.42 -11.53 5.09
CA SER A 88 -1.59 -10.83 3.80
C SER A 88 -2.85 -11.26 3.04
N LEU A 89 -3.23 -12.54 3.10
CA LEU A 89 -4.46 -13.04 2.48
C LEU A 89 -5.71 -12.52 3.20
N LEU A 90 -5.68 -12.45 4.52
CA LEU A 90 -6.77 -11.85 5.30
C LEU A 90 -6.90 -10.35 5.03
N TRP A 91 -5.77 -9.62 5.00
CA TRP A 91 -5.76 -8.21 4.64
C TRP A 91 -6.33 -7.97 3.23
N LYS A 92 -5.93 -8.78 2.24
CA LYS A 92 -6.52 -8.78 0.90
C LYS A 92 -8.03 -8.98 0.94
N ALA A 93 -8.50 -9.99 1.69
CA ALA A 93 -9.92 -10.27 1.80
C ALA A 93 -10.71 -9.10 2.43
N CYS A 94 -10.14 -8.42 3.44
CA CYS A 94 -10.75 -7.19 4.00
C CYS A 94 -10.88 -6.11 2.92
N LEU A 95 -9.81 -5.83 2.18
CA LEU A 95 -9.81 -4.81 1.12
C LEU A 95 -10.84 -5.14 0.04
N GLU A 96 -10.93 -6.40 -0.36
CA GLU A 96 -11.88 -6.88 -1.37
C GLU A 96 -13.35 -6.73 -0.93
N MET A 97 -13.65 -6.57 0.37
CA MET A 97 -15.00 -6.24 0.83
C MET A 97 -15.51 -4.91 0.26
N ASN A 98 -14.62 -4.00 -0.13
CA ASN A 98 -15.01 -2.78 -0.83
C ASN A 98 -15.56 -3.03 -2.23
N ALA A 99 -15.52 -4.23 -2.79
CA ALA A 99 -16.26 -4.56 -4.03
C ALA A 99 -17.78 -4.69 -3.82
N SER A 100 -18.25 -4.78 -2.57
CA SER A 100 -19.69 -4.79 -2.26
C SER A 100 -20.33 -3.41 -2.43
N PHE A 101 -21.66 -3.41 -2.55
CA PHE A 101 -22.49 -2.22 -2.78
C PHE A 101 -23.64 -2.17 -1.76
N PRO A 102 -23.68 -1.15 -0.89
CA PRO A 102 -22.69 -0.08 -0.70
C PRO A 102 -21.37 -0.60 -0.08
N ALA A 103 -20.30 0.19 -0.15
CA ALA A 103 -19.01 -0.18 0.45
C ALA A 103 -19.08 -0.15 2.00
N PRO A 104 -18.60 -1.21 2.69
CA PRO A 104 -18.73 -1.34 4.14
C PRO A 104 -17.67 -0.54 4.91
N TRP A 105 -16.66 0.00 4.22
CA TRP A 105 -15.58 0.85 4.71
C TRP A 105 -14.93 1.62 3.54
N THR A 106 -13.90 2.42 3.82
CA THR A 106 -13.25 3.26 2.81
C THR A 106 -11.73 3.23 2.96
N PHE A 107 -11.01 3.75 1.96
CA PHE A 107 -9.58 3.99 2.01
C PHE A 107 -9.12 4.66 3.32
N PHE A 108 -9.90 5.59 3.86
CA PHE A 108 -9.53 6.27 5.10
C PHE A 108 -9.50 5.32 6.30
N ASP A 109 -10.41 4.36 6.36
CA ASP A 109 -10.40 3.28 7.35
C ASP A 109 -9.23 2.32 7.08
N GLU A 110 -9.03 1.94 5.82
CA GLU A 110 -7.95 1.04 5.39
C GLU A 110 -6.57 1.56 5.85
N THR A 111 -6.31 2.87 5.74
CA THR A 111 -5.04 3.47 6.18
C THR A 111 -4.77 3.34 7.69
N ILE A 112 -5.81 3.15 8.51
CA ILE A 112 -5.69 2.85 9.93
C ILE A 112 -5.48 1.35 10.14
N HIS A 113 -6.30 0.53 9.48
CA HIS A 113 -6.31 -0.93 9.63
C HIS A 113 -5.13 -1.64 8.98
N MET A 114 -4.34 -0.98 8.12
CA MET A 114 -3.14 -1.57 7.51
C MET A 114 -1.98 -1.77 8.51
N GLY A 115 -2.03 -1.17 9.70
CA GLY A 115 -0.96 -1.19 10.70
C GLY A 115 -0.36 -2.58 10.95
N PRO A 116 -1.17 -3.59 11.34
CA PRO A 116 -0.68 -4.96 11.58
C PRO A 116 0.03 -5.58 10.36
N ALA A 117 -0.50 -5.42 9.15
CA ALA A 117 0.13 -5.88 7.91
C ALA A 117 1.50 -5.21 7.63
N VAL A 118 1.74 -4.02 8.18
CA VAL A 118 3.02 -3.30 8.05
C VAL A 118 4.03 -3.76 9.13
N VAL A 119 3.65 -3.70 10.40
CA VAL A 119 4.60 -3.79 11.54
C VAL A 119 4.62 -5.14 12.25
N ALA A 120 3.60 -5.98 12.05
CA ALA A 120 3.41 -7.23 12.79
C ALA A 120 2.96 -8.40 11.88
N ARG A 121 3.30 -8.35 10.58
CA ARG A 121 2.75 -9.27 9.58
C ARG A 121 2.99 -10.75 9.87
N GLY A 122 4.14 -11.09 10.45
CA GLY A 122 4.51 -12.46 10.78
C GLY A 122 4.01 -12.95 12.15
N THR A 123 2.93 -12.38 12.70
CA THR A 123 2.44 -12.73 14.04
C THR A 123 1.00 -13.27 14.05
N ARG A 124 0.67 -14.04 15.08
CA ARG A 124 -0.69 -14.62 15.25
C ARG A 124 -1.73 -13.56 15.63
N GLU A 125 -1.31 -12.50 16.32
CA GLU A 125 -2.17 -11.38 16.70
C GLU A 125 -2.69 -10.66 15.46
N SER A 126 -1.86 -10.49 14.43
CA SER A 126 -2.29 -9.89 13.16
C SER A 126 -3.33 -10.74 12.44
N ILE A 127 -3.20 -12.07 12.47
CA ILE A 127 -4.20 -13.00 11.95
C ILE A 127 -5.53 -12.81 12.70
N GLY A 128 -5.52 -12.94 14.03
CA GLY A 128 -6.74 -12.80 14.83
C GLY A 128 -7.40 -11.43 14.69
N TYR A 129 -6.61 -10.37 14.53
CA TYR A 129 -7.12 -9.03 14.24
C TYR A 129 -7.87 -8.97 12.90
N TYR A 130 -7.26 -9.48 11.82
CA TYR A 130 -7.90 -9.43 10.50
C TYR A 130 -9.03 -10.43 10.33
N GLU A 131 -9.04 -11.55 11.06
CA GLU A 131 -10.21 -12.44 11.14
C GLU A 131 -11.42 -11.71 11.71
N ALA A 132 -11.24 -11.03 12.85
CA ALA A 132 -12.32 -10.24 13.48
C ALA A 132 -12.77 -9.07 12.59
N LEU A 133 -11.83 -8.34 11.99
CA LEU A 133 -12.17 -7.25 11.06
C LEU A 133 -12.94 -7.77 9.83
N LEU A 134 -12.50 -8.88 9.24
CA LEU A 134 -13.16 -9.46 8.08
C LEU A 134 -14.57 -9.95 8.41
N GLU A 135 -14.78 -10.51 9.60
CA GLU A 135 -16.11 -10.88 10.10
C GLU A 135 -17.02 -9.66 10.20
N GLU A 136 -16.57 -8.58 10.83
CA GLU A 136 -17.34 -7.33 10.93
C GLU A 136 -17.67 -6.75 9.55
N LEU A 137 -16.69 -6.70 8.63
CA LEU A 137 -16.91 -6.19 7.27
C LEU A 137 -17.92 -7.03 6.49
N LYS A 138 -17.90 -8.37 6.66
CA LYS A 138 -18.90 -9.27 6.07
C LYS A 138 -20.29 -9.03 6.63
N GLU A 139 -20.42 -8.85 7.94
CA GLU A 139 -21.69 -8.54 8.59
C GLU A 139 -22.25 -7.21 8.09
N ARG A 140 -21.41 -6.16 8.04
CA ARG A 140 -21.79 -4.84 7.50
C ARG A 140 -22.27 -4.93 6.06
N ALA A 141 -21.51 -5.62 5.20
CA ALA A 141 -21.88 -5.81 3.80
C ALA A 141 -23.19 -6.59 3.65
N ALA A 142 -23.39 -7.67 4.41
CA ALA A 142 -24.62 -8.46 4.39
C ALA A 142 -25.85 -7.69 4.88
N ALA A 143 -25.66 -6.78 5.84
CA ALA A 143 -26.69 -5.91 6.38
C ALA A 143 -26.92 -4.64 5.53
N GLY A 144 -26.13 -4.42 4.48
CA GLY A 144 -26.20 -3.20 3.66
C GLY A 144 -25.78 -1.93 4.41
N ILE A 145 -24.94 -2.06 5.44
CA ILE A 145 -24.44 -0.93 6.23
C ILE A 145 -23.29 -0.26 5.47
N ALA A 146 -23.58 0.91 4.88
CA ALA A 146 -22.59 1.74 4.20
C ALA A 146 -21.74 2.54 5.18
N THR A 147 -20.46 2.74 4.87
CA THR A 147 -19.64 3.75 5.58
C THR A 147 -19.93 5.17 5.10
N VAL A 148 -20.19 5.35 3.79
CA VAL A 148 -20.68 6.61 3.24
C VAL A 148 -22.19 6.50 3.02
N PRO A 149 -23.01 7.28 3.74
CA PRO A 149 -24.45 7.30 3.52
C PRO A 149 -24.79 7.70 2.09
N ASP A 150 -25.76 7.01 1.50
CA ASP A 150 -26.21 7.22 0.12
C ASP A 150 -25.07 7.23 -0.91
N GLU A 151 -24.12 6.28 -0.84
CA GLU A 151 -23.01 6.14 -1.80
C GLU A 151 -23.49 6.27 -3.26
N LYS A 152 -23.10 7.35 -3.93
CA LYS A 152 -23.42 7.65 -5.34
C LYS A 152 -22.23 7.46 -6.28
N HIS A 153 -21.03 7.73 -5.77
CA HIS A 153 -19.81 7.69 -6.56
C HIS A 153 -18.74 6.88 -5.87
N ARG A 154 -17.97 6.12 -6.64
CA ARG A 154 -16.84 5.34 -6.13
C ARG A 154 -15.54 5.85 -6.74
N LEU A 155 -14.52 6.01 -5.92
CA LEU A 155 -13.24 6.58 -6.31
C LEU A 155 -12.08 5.64 -6.02
N TYR A 156 -11.03 5.74 -6.83
CA TYR A 156 -9.73 5.11 -6.59
C TYR A 156 -8.72 6.15 -6.09
N TRP A 157 -8.01 5.87 -5.00
CA TRP A 157 -6.93 6.72 -4.51
C TRP A 157 -5.56 6.19 -4.95
N GLU A 158 -4.88 6.95 -5.81
CA GLU A 158 -3.50 6.68 -6.19
C GLU A 158 -2.53 7.54 -5.35
N GLY A 159 -1.55 6.88 -4.75
CA GLY A 159 -0.50 7.52 -3.97
C GLY A 159 -0.67 7.32 -2.47
N MET A 160 0.31 7.78 -1.70
CA MET A 160 0.27 7.71 -0.24
C MET A 160 -0.80 8.64 0.35
N PRO A 161 -1.34 8.38 1.55
CA PRO A 161 -2.30 9.29 2.18
C PRO A 161 -1.65 10.60 2.64
N ILE A 162 -2.48 11.62 2.85
CA ILE A 162 -2.13 12.85 3.57
C ILE A 162 -2.52 12.63 5.04
N TRP A 163 -1.60 12.12 5.86
CA TRP A 163 -1.91 11.60 7.21
C TRP A 163 -2.59 12.63 8.10
N GLY A 164 -2.13 13.89 8.07
CA GLY A 164 -2.73 14.98 8.85
C GLY A 164 -4.10 15.45 8.36
N LYS A 165 -4.64 14.87 7.27
CA LYS A 165 -5.91 15.26 6.64
C LYS A 165 -6.86 14.08 6.37
N LEU A 166 -6.58 12.89 6.91
CA LEU A 166 -7.46 11.71 6.74
C LEU A 166 -8.91 12.01 7.11
N ARG A 167 -9.16 12.53 8.32
CA ARG A 167 -10.52 12.83 8.78
C ARG A 167 -11.21 13.93 7.95
N PRO A 168 -10.61 15.13 7.75
CA PRO A 168 -11.22 16.15 6.90
C PRO A 168 -11.56 15.65 5.48
N LEU A 169 -10.68 14.86 4.87
CA LEU A 169 -10.94 14.28 3.55
C LEU A 169 -12.06 13.24 3.60
N ALA A 170 -12.08 12.35 4.59
CA ALA A 170 -13.15 11.37 4.78
C ALA A 170 -14.52 12.04 4.97
N GLU A 171 -14.59 13.08 5.80
CA GLU A 171 -15.81 13.87 6.02
C GLU A 171 -16.25 14.59 4.74
N GLN A 172 -15.30 15.15 3.97
CA GLN A 172 -15.60 15.81 2.70
C GLN A 172 -16.15 14.83 1.65
N PHE A 173 -15.49 13.69 1.42
CA PHE A 173 -15.98 12.69 0.46
C PHE A 173 -17.33 12.12 0.88
N SER A 174 -17.53 11.86 2.18
CA SER A 174 -18.81 11.41 2.71
C SER A 174 -19.92 12.44 2.48
N ALA A 175 -19.67 13.73 2.71
CA ALA A 175 -20.62 14.80 2.42
C ALA A 175 -20.96 14.95 0.93
N LEU A 176 -20.07 14.48 0.05
CA LEU A 176 -20.25 14.43 -1.40
C LEU A 176 -20.79 13.06 -1.88
N ASN A 177 -21.25 12.20 -0.96
CA ASN A 177 -21.75 10.84 -1.25
C ASN A 177 -20.75 9.98 -2.05
N ALA A 178 -19.45 10.17 -1.82
CA ALA A 178 -18.38 9.48 -2.54
C ALA A 178 -17.61 8.53 -1.63
N SER A 179 -17.51 7.26 -2.02
CA SER A 179 -16.68 6.27 -1.34
C SER A 179 -15.36 6.12 -2.07
N VAL A 180 -14.24 6.30 -1.36
CA VAL A 180 -12.92 5.91 -1.88
C VAL A 180 -12.73 4.42 -1.57
N VAL A 181 -12.88 3.56 -2.58
CA VAL A 181 -13.08 2.11 -2.40
C VAL A 181 -11.83 1.27 -2.63
N ALA A 182 -10.76 1.85 -3.16
CA ALA A 182 -9.50 1.13 -3.39
C ALA A 182 -8.32 2.09 -3.50
N SER A 183 -7.12 1.58 -3.16
CA SER A 183 -5.86 2.30 -3.33
C SER A 183 -4.70 1.37 -3.72
N THR A 184 -3.68 1.93 -4.38
CA THR A 184 -2.38 1.24 -4.58
C THR A 184 -1.60 1.15 -3.27
N TYR A 185 -1.57 2.24 -2.49
CA TYR A 185 -1.27 2.19 -1.06
C TYR A 185 -2.29 1.23 -0.42
N CYS A 186 -2.24 0.77 0.83
CA CYS A 186 -3.12 -0.33 1.30
C CYS A 186 -3.01 -1.69 0.52
N ASN A 187 -3.11 -1.77 -0.81
CA ASN A 187 -2.91 -3.00 -1.58
C ASN A 187 -1.45 -3.46 -1.66
N SER A 188 -0.45 -2.57 -1.48
CA SER A 188 0.98 -2.95 -1.55
C SER A 188 1.48 -3.86 -0.40
N TRP A 189 0.59 -4.32 0.48
CA TRP A 189 0.90 -5.20 1.64
C TRP A 189 0.28 -6.60 1.45
N ILE A 190 -0.17 -6.89 0.22
CA ILE A 190 -0.65 -8.19 -0.21
C ILE A 190 0.54 -8.95 -0.79
N PHE A 191 0.94 -10.03 -0.11
CA PHE A 191 2.06 -10.88 -0.48
C PHE A 191 1.60 -12.34 -0.65
N ASP A 192 0.76 -12.61 -1.66
CA ASP A 192 0.19 -13.95 -1.91
C ASP A 192 1.20 -14.96 -2.48
N GLN A 193 2.39 -14.50 -2.90
CA GLN A 193 3.50 -15.32 -3.38
C GLN A 193 4.27 -16.00 -2.24
N LEU A 194 4.10 -15.58 -0.99
CA LEU A 194 4.83 -16.14 0.15
C LEU A 194 4.56 -17.64 0.27
N ASP A 195 5.63 -18.42 0.41
CA ASP A 195 5.56 -19.87 0.53
C ASP A 195 6.55 -20.34 1.63
N PRO A 196 6.05 -20.89 2.75
CA PRO A 196 6.92 -21.41 3.80
C PRO A 196 7.78 -22.58 3.33
N ALA A 197 7.42 -23.31 2.25
CA ALA A 197 8.26 -24.39 1.74
C ALA A 197 9.54 -23.88 1.04
N ASP A 198 9.52 -22.64 0.53
CA ASP A 198 10.64 -21.97 -0.13
C ASP A 198 10.75 -20.50 0.33
N PRO A 199 11.18 -20.25 1.58
CA PRO A 199 11.06 -18.94 2.23
C PRO A 199 11.78 -17.81 1.49
N PHE A 200 13.06 -17.97 1.15
CA PHE A 200 13.87 -16.89 0.56
C PHE A 200 13.42 -16.56 -0.86
N THR A 201 13.18 -17.57 -1.69
CA THR A 201 12.70 -17.38 -3.07
C THR A 201 11.30 -16.75 -3.10
N SER A 202 10.39 -17.22 -2.24
CA SER A 202 9.02 -16.71 -2.19
C SER A 202 8.95 -15.28 -1.66
N MET A 203 9.71 -14.95 -0.61
CA MET A 203 9.87 -13.56 -0.16
C MET A 203 10.46 -12.69 -1.26
N ALA A 204 11.54 -13.13 -1.92
CA ALA A 204 12.14 -12.38 -3.01
C ALA A 204 11.16 -12.12 -4.16
N ARG A 205 10.36 -13.12 -4.53
CA ARG A 205 9.32 -12.99 -5.56
C ARG A 205 8.25 -12.00 -5.14
N ALA A 206 7.71 -12.14 -3.93
CA ALA A 206 6.67 -11.25 -3.40
C ALA A 206 7.11 -9.77 -3.43
N TYR A 207 8.35 -9.50 -3.03
CA TYR A 207 8.90 -8.13 -3.03
C TYR A 207 9.27 -7.60 -4.43
N THR A 208 9.54 -8.49 -5.40
CA THR A 208 9.82 -8.14 -6.81
C THR A 208 8.53 -7.92 -7.62
N GLU A 209 7.40 -8.46 -7.14
CA GLU A 209 6.06 -8.32 -7.75
C GLU A 209 5.29 -7.07 -7.29
N LEU A 210 5.75 -6.41 -6.22
CA LEU A 210 5.12 -5.20 -5.68
C LEU A 210 4.89 -4.11 -6.74
N PHE A 211 3.69 -3.53 -6.77
CA PHE A 211 3.30 -2.48 -7.73
C PHE A 211 4.36 -1.39 -7.92
N ILE A 212 4.97 -0.92 -6.82
CA ILE A 212 5.89 0.23 -6.84
C ILE A 212 7.15 -0.02 -7.67
N VAL A 213 7.60 -1.28 -7.78
CA VAL A 213 8.82 -1.63 -8.54
C VAL A 213 8.53 -1.92 -10.02
N ARG A 214 7.25 -1.95 -10.41
CA ARG A 214 6.80 -2.32 -11.75
C ARG A 214 6.83 -1.12 -12.70
N ASP A 215 6.89 -1.40 -14.00
CA ASP A 215 6.81 -0.39 -15.04
C ASP A 215 5.41 0.22 -15.18
N GLU A 216 5.30 1.33 -15.95
CA GLU A 216 4.03 2.03 -16.14
C GLU A 216 2.96 1.16 -16.82
N ALA A 217 3.37 0.30 -17.76
CA ALA A 217 2.44 -0.57 -18.47
C ALA A 217 1.73 -1.54 -17.52
N TYR A 218 2.49 -2.15 -16.60
CA TYR A 218 1.93 -3.00 -15.55
C TYR A 218 1.02 -2.19 -14.61
N LYS A 219 1.49 -1.02 -14.13
CA LYS A 219 0.74 -0.17 -13.20
C LYS A 219 -0.60 0.26 -13.76
N GLU A 220 -0.62 0.67 -15.03
CA GLU A 220 -1.85 0.97 -15.74
C GLU A 220 -2.76 -0.26 -15.80
N GLN A 221 -2.28 -1.42 -16.27
CA GLN A 221 -3.10 -2.63 -16.32
C GLN A 221 -3.64 -3.05 -14.93
N TYR A 222 -2.87 -2.86 -13.88
CA TYR A 222 -3.29 -3.09 -12.51
C TYR A 222 -4.49 -2.20 -12.15
N ILE A 223 -4.40 -0.89 -12.38
CA ILE A 223 -5.49 0.05 -12.10
C ILE A 223 -6.73 -0.26 -12.96
N SER A 224 -6.55 -0.71 -14.21
CA SER A 224 -7.66 -1.21 -15.04
C SER A 224 -8.40 -2.38 -14.41
N ARG A 225 -7.67 -3.40 -13.95
CA ARG A 225 -8.28 -4.56 -13.29
C ARG A 225 -8.97 -4.16 -11.97
N SER A 226 -8.36 -3.25 -11.23
CA SER A 226 -8.97 -2.68 -10.02
C SER A 226 -10.28 -1.96 -10.34
N ARG A 227 -10.38 -1.25 -11.47
CA ARG A 227 -11.65 -0.65 -11.91
C ARG A 227 -12.69 -1.72 -12.19
N ASP A 228 -12.32 -2.78 -12.90
CA ASP A 228 -13.25 -3.85 -13.23
C ASP A 228 -13.79 -4.56 -11.97
N PHE A 229 -12.98 -4.65 -10.92
CA PHE A 229 -13.36 -5.29 -9.65
C PHE A 229 -14.13 -4.34 -8.72
N TYR A 230 -13.59 -3.16 -8.44
CA TYR A 230 -14.14 -2.20 -7.49
C TYR A 230 -15.14 -1.21 -8.09
N LYS A 231 -15.31 -1.19 -9.41
CA LYS A 231 -16.31 -0.39 -10.13
C LYS A 231 -16.29 1.09 -9.75
N PHE A 232 -15.10 1.69 -9.71
CA PHE A 232 -14.96 3.12 -9.45
C PHE A 232 -15.18 3.97 -10.71
N ASP A 233 -15.71 5.17 -10.49
CA ASP A 233 -16.13 6.15 -11.49
C ASP A 233 -15.08 7.23 -11.74
N GLY A 234 -14.09 7.36 -10.85
CA GLY A 234 -13.04 8.37 -10.96
C GLY A 234 -11.75 7.96 -10.23
N ILE A 235 -10.64 8.59 -10.61
CA ILE A 235 -9.33 8.36 -10.00
C ILE A 235 -8.81 9.66 -9.39
N LEU A 236 -8.44 9.62 -8.11
CA LEU A 236 -7.76 10.73 -7.44
C LEU A 236 -6.30 10.37 -7.22
N PHE A 237 -5.40 11.18 -7.76
CA PHE A 237 -3.97 11.08 -7.53
C PHE A 237 -3.52 12.08 -6.47
N HIS A 238 -2.70 11.63 -5.53
CA HIS A 238 -1.95 12.51 -4.64
C HIS A 238 -0.52 12.70 -5.16
N ASP A 239 -0.20 13.91 -5.60
CA ASP A 239 1.18 14.29 -5.90
C ASP A 239 1.89 14.71 -4.62
N ALA A 240 2.50 13.74 -3.97
CA ALA A 240 3.31 13.94 -2.77
C ALA A 240 4.61 14.68 -3.10
N LYS A 241 4.81 15.83 -2.45
CA LYS A 241 5.97 16.70 -2.67
C LYS A 241 7.30 16.01 -2.37
N THR A 242 7.40 15.29 -1.26
CA THR A 242 8.64 14.62 -0.82
C THR A 242 8.76 13.16 -1.27
N CYS A 243 7.72 12.58 -1.86
CA CYS A 243 7.72 11.18 -2.28
C CYS A 243 7.44 10.98 -3.78
N PRO A 244 8.26 11.57 -4.67
CA PRO A 244 8.01 11.60 -6.11
C PRO A 244 7.94 10.22 -6.77
N ASN A 245 8.61 9.21 -6.19
CA ASN A 245 8.58 7.83 -6.71
C ASN A 245 7.26 7.11 -6.41
N ASN A 246 6.50 7.56 -5.40
CA ASN A 246 5.18 7.06 -5.05
C ASN A 246 4.03 7.95 -5.59
N SER A 247 4.35 8.99 -6.36
CA SER A 247 3.39 9.86 -7.03
C SER A 247 3.22 9.43 -8.50
N ASN A 248 2.33 8.50 -8.79
CA ASN A 248 2.20 7.93 -10.14
C ASN A 248 1.46 8.84 -11.13
N ASN A 249 1.03 10.03 -10.72
CA ASN A 249 0.46 11.04 -11.63
C ASN A 249 1.49 11.66 -12.58
N ARG A 250 2.78 11.46 -12.31
CA ARG A 250 3.86 12.01 -13.11
C ARG A 250 3.98 11.25 -14.43
N TYR A 251 4.60 11.89 -15.42
CA TYR A 251 4.84 11.30 -16.74
C TYR A 251 3.58 10.90 -17.53
N GLY A 252 2.42 11.46 -17.18
CA GLY A 252 1.20 11.42 -18.00
C GLY A 252 0.30 10.19 -17.79
N MET A 253 0.49 9.45 -16.69
CA MET A 253 -0.40 8.32 -16.36
C MET A 253 -1.89 8.73 -16.21
N PRO A 254 -2.24 9.90 -15.59
CA PRO A 254 -3.64 10.31 -15.47
C PRO A 254 -4.32 10.44 -16.85
N GLU A 255 -3.69 11.08 -17.82
CA GLU A 255 -4.23 11.26 -19.17
C GLU A 255 -4.41 9.94 -19.91
N ARG A 256 -3.43 9.03 -19.78
CA ARG A 256 -3.51 7.69 -20.39
C ARG A 256 -4.63 6.86 -19.76
N LEU A 257 -4.80 6.94 -18.44
CA LEU A 257 -5.88 6.27 -17.73
C LEU A 257 -7.25 6.84 -18.08
N MET A 258 -7.40 8.17 -18.12
CA MET A 258 -8.65 8.81 -18.54
C MET A 258 -9.05 8.36 -19.94
N LYS A 259 -8.11 8.40 -20.91
CA LYS A 259 -8.37 7.96 -22.28
C LYS A 259 -8.75 6.48 -22.37
N ARG A 260 -8.07 5.62 -21.61
CA ARG A 260 -8.26 4.17 -21.69
C ARG A 260 -9.51 3.68 -20.98
N LEU A 261 -9.84 4.29 -19.83
CA LEU A 261 -10.93 3.87 -18.97
C LEU A 261 -12.22 4.65 -19.25
N GLY A 262 -12.13 5.84 -19.83
CA GLY A 262 -13.28 6.72 -20.06
C GLY A 262 -13.86 7.31 -18.78
N ILE A 263 -13.04 7.46 -17.74
CA ILE A 263 -13.41 8.08 -16.45
C ILE A 263 -12.47 9.25 -16.15
N PRO A 264 -12.94 10.29 -15.45
CA PRO A 264 -12.10 11.44 -15.15
C PRO A 264 -11.08 11.13 -14.05
N ALA A 265 -10.01 11.92 -14.00
CA ALA A 265 -9.01 11.87 -12.96
C ALA A 265 -8.70 13.27 -12.41
N LEU A 266 -8.45 13.36 -11.11
CA LEU A 266 -8.03 14.57 -10.41
C LEU A 266 -6.65 14.36 -9.80
N THR A 267 -5.78 15.37 -9.85
CA THR A 267 -4.56 15.41 -9.04
C THR A 267 -4.70 16.45 -7.93
N ILE A 268 -4.46 16.04 -6.69
CA ILE A 268 -4.29 16.95 -5.55
C ILE A 268 -2.81 17.03 -5.16
N ASN A 269 -2.37 18.22 -4.78
CA ASN A 269 -0.99 18.46 -4.36
C ASN A 269 -0.91 18.44 -2.82
N GLY A 270 0.12 17.80 -2.29
CA GLY A 270 0.29 17.71 -0.84
C GLY A 270 1.64 17.13 -0.44
N ASP A 271 1.70 16.72 0.81
CA ASP A 271 2.74 15.83 1.33
C ASP A 271 2.09 14.85 2.30
N LEU A 272 2.76 13.74 2.58
CA LEU A 272 2.24 12.70 3.46
C LEU A 272 2.13 13.24 4.90
N ASN A 273 3.12 14.04 5.32
CA ASN A 273 3.26 14.49 6.70
C ASN A 273 3.47 16.00 6.80
N ASP A 274 4.08 16.65 5.79
CA ASP A 274 4.31 18.10 5.82
C ASP A 274 3.09 18.89 5.33
N LEU A 275 2.22 19.28 6.27
CA LEU A 275 1.01 20.03 5.96
C LEU A 275 1.26 21.42 5.36
N ARG A 276 2.50 21.94 5.38
CA ARG A 276 2.84 23.20 4.68
C ARG A 276 2.80 23.04 3.15
N CYS A 277 2.88 21.80 2.66
CA CYS A 277 2.75 21.46 1.25
C CYS A 277 1.30 21.24 0.80
N TYR A 278 0.33 21.30 1.72
CA TYR A 278 -1.09 21.06 1.42
C TYR A 278 -1.90 22.35 1.54
N SER A 279 -2.65 22.69 0.50
CA SER A 279 -3.63 23.79 0.52
C SER A 279 -5.03 23.23 0.67
N GLU A 280 -5.63 23.42 1.84
CA GLU A 280 -6.94 22.89 2.18
C GLU A 280 -8.06 23.46 1.30
N GLU A 281 -8.09 24.79 1.12
CA GLU A 281 -9.11 25.43 0.28
C GLU A 281 -9.00 25.02 -1.20
N GLN A 282 -7.77 24.89 -1.71
CA GLN A 282 -7.55 24.46 -3.10
C GLN A 282 -7.97 23.00 -3.29
N ALA A 283 -7.57 22.11 -2.39
CA ALA A 283 -7.95 20.71 -2.44
C ALA A 283 -9.47 20.55 -2.32
N ARG A 284 -10.10 21.27 -1.39
CA ARG A 284 -11.55 21.26 -1.20
C ARG A 284 -12.28 21.62 -2.49
N THR A 285 -11.97 22.79 -3.04
CA THR A 285 -12.57 23.32 -4.28
C THR A 285 -12.37 22.37 -5.46
N ASN A 286 -11.16 21.81 -5.61
CA ASN A 286 -10.88 20.88 -6.71
C ASN A 286 -11.66 19.57 -6.59
N ILE A 287 -11.80 19.04 -5.36
CA ILE A 287 -12.58 17.83 -5.10
C ILE A 287 -14.05 18.09 -5.37
N GLU A 288 -14.60 19.22 -4.91
CA GLU A 288 -16.00 19.61 -5.17
C GLU A 288 -16.29 19.68 -6.68
N ALA A 289 -15.48 20.41 -7.44
CA ALA A 289 -15.63 20.51 -8.90
C ALA A 289 -15.46 19.16 -9.61
N PHE A 290 -14.57 18.30 -9.14
CA PHE A 290 -14.39 16.95 -9.67
C PHE A 290 -15.61 16.06 -9.40
N MET A 291 -16.24 16.17 -8.23
CA MET A 291 -17.46 15.44 -7.92
C MET A 291 -18.66 15.94 -8.73
N GLU A 292 -18.77 17.25 -8.99
CA GLU A 292 -19.78 17.81 -9.90
C GLU A 292 -19.62 17.24 -11.32
N GLN A 293 -18.38 17.16 -11.83
CA GLN A 293 -18.10 16.56 -13.14
C GLN A 293 -18.53 15.08 -13.20
N LEU A 294 -18.31 14.32 -12.13
CA LEU A 294 -18.74 12.91 -12.05
C LEU A 294 -20.27 12.79 -12.07
N ALA A 295 -20.97 13.66 -11.34
CA ALA A 295 -22.43 13.68 -11.30
C ALA A 295 -23.07 14.00 -12.67
N GLU A 296 -22.44 14.84 -13.48
CA GLU A 296 -22.91 15.17 -14.85
C GLU A 296 -22.65 14.04 -15.87
N ALA A 297 -21.67 13.18 -15.60
CA ALA A 297 -21.28 12.09 -16.49
C ALA A 297 -22.09 10.79 -16.30
N THR A 298 -22.94 10.74 -15.27
CA THR A 298 -23.75 9.56 -14.88
C THR A 298 -25.19 9.72 -15.33
#